data_AF-A0A851Q2V9-F1
#
_entry.id   AF-A0A851Q2V9-F1
#
_cell.length_a   1.000
_cell.length_b   1.000
_cell.length_c   1.000
_cell.angle_alpha   90.00
_cell.angle_beta   90.00
_cell.angle_gamma   90.00
#
_symmetry.space_group_name_H-M   'P 1'
#
loop_
_entity.id
_entity.type
_entity.pdbx_description
1 polymer ?
#
loop_
_entity_poly.entity_id
_entity_poly.type
_entity_poly.pdbx_seq_one_letter_code
_entity_poly.pdbx_strand_id
1 'polypeptide(L)' 'LAFLCPAEKVHAEIDRVLGPGSLPTFEDRKNMPFTNAVIHEVQRFVTLLPHVPRCTTVDTHFKGYFIPKVLAALQTKR' A
#
# COMPACT_ATOMS: atom_id res chain seq x y z
N LEU A 1 -26.79 -10.61 1.14
CA LEU A 1 -26.17 -9.34 1.61
C LEU A 1 -25.10 -8.94 0.60
N ALA A 2 -25.23 -7.73 0.04
CA ALA A 2 -24.60 -7.25 -1.19
C ALA A 2 -23.08 -7.04 -1.12
N PHE A 3 -22.30 -8.13 -0.99
CA PHE A 3 -20.85 -8.14 -1.21
C PHE A 3 -20.46 -8.32 -2.70
N LEU A 4 -21.45 -8.36 -3.60
CA LEU A 4 -21.25 -8.18 -5.05
C LEU A 4 -20.65 -6.80 -5.31
N CYS A 5 -19.58 -6.59 -6.07
CA CYS A 5 -18.50 -7.42 -6.55
C CYS A 5 -17.43 -6.35 -6.88
N PRO A 6 -16.46 -6.07 -5.99
CA PRO A 6 -15.45 -5.05 -6.27
C PRO A 6 -14.79 -5.26 -7.63
N ALA A 7 -14.65 -6.52 -8.05
CA ALA A 7 -14.16 -6.91 -9.35
C ALA A 7 -15.03 -6.37 -10.50
N GLU A 8 -16.36 -6.44 -10.46
CA GLU A 8 -17.22 -5.92 -11.55
C GLU A 8 -17.02 -4.42 -11.78
N LYS A 9 -16.91 -3.64 -10.69
CA LYS A 9 -16.67 -2.20 -10.77
C LYS A 9 -15.27 -1.86 -11.28
N VAL A 10 -14.27 -2.65 -10.89
CA VAL A 10 -12.90 -2.51 -11.40
C VAL A 10 -12.85 -2.81 -12.89
N HIS A 11 -13.44 -3.93 -13.34
CA HIS A 11 -13.46 -4.29 -14.77
C HIS A 11 -14.19 -3.22 -15.59
N ALA A 12 -15.32 -2.72 -15.13
CA ALA A 12 -16.05 -1.64 -15.81
C ALA A 12 -15.22 -0.34 -15.93
N GLU A 13 -14.42 0.01 -14.92
CA GLU A 13 -13.52 1.17 -15.00
C GLU A 13 -12.38 0.93 -16.00
N ILE A 14 -11.78 -0.26 -15.98
CA ILE A 14 -10.70 -0.65 -16.90
C ILE A 14 -11.19 -0.63 -18.35
N ASP A 15 -12.32 -1.28 -18.63
CA ASP A 15 -12.93 -1.35 -19.96
C ASP A 15 -13.25 0.06 -20.51
N ARG A 16 -13.68 0.96 -19.63
CA ARG A 16 -13.96 2.36 -19.99
C ARG A 16 -12.70 3.15 -20.34
N VAL A 17 -11.58 2.89 -19.68
CA VAL A 17 -10.35 3.69 -19.81
C VAL A 17 -9.46 3.17 -20.95
N LEU A 18 -9.25 1.86 -21.05
CA LEU A 18 -8.32 1.27 -22.02
C LEU A 18 -9.01 0.94 -23.36
N GLY A 19 -10.32 0.67 -23.35
CA GLY A 19 -11.02 0.15 -24.51
C GLY A 19 -10.54 -1.25 -24.93
N PRO A 20 -11.22 -1.90 -25.88
CA PRO A 20 -10.88 -3.26 -26.29
C PRO A 20 -9.53 -3.32 -27.02
N GLY A 21 -8.61 -4.16 -26.52
CA GLY A 21 -7.34 -4.51 -27.18
C GLY A 21 -6.14 -3.60 -26.86
N SER A 22 -6.32 -2.54 -26.07
CA SER A 22 -5.22 -1.69 -25.61
C SER A 22 -4.50 -2.30 -24.40
N LEU A 23 -3.17 -2.14 -24.35
CA LEU A 23 -2.37 -2.51 -23.18
C LEU A 23 -2.32 -1.34 -22.20
N PRO A 24 -2.43 -1.59 -20.87
CA PRO A 24 -2.32 -0.53 -19.87
C PRO A 24 -0.91 0.08 -19.85
N THR A 25 -0.85 1.41 -19.88
CA THR A 25 0.39 2.18 -19.67
C THR A 25 0.40 2.84 -18.29
N PHE A 26 1.55 3.37 -17.87
CA PHE A 26 1.68 4.07 -16.60
C PHE A 26 0.87 5.37 -16.54
N GLU A 27 0.61 5.99 -17.69
CA GLU A 27 -0.18 7.22 -17.77
C GLU A 27 -1.67 6.97 -17.50
N ASP A 28 -2.18 5.82 -17.97
CA ASP A 28 -3.58 5.41 -17.79
C ASP A 28 -3.95 5.23 -16.32
N ARG A 29 -2.97 4.97 -15.46
CA ARG A 29 -3.18 4.87 -14.01
C ARG A 29 -3.85 6.12 -13.42
N LYS A 30 -3.57 7.31 -13.96
CA LYS A 30 -4.19 8.56 -13.49
C LYS A 30 -5.71 8.58 -13.77
N ASN A 31 -6.15 7.83 -14.77
CA ASN A 31 -7.54 7.76 -15.20
C ASN A 31 -8.33 6.60 -14.54
N MET A 32 -7.67 5.79 -13.68
CA MET A 32 -8.28 4.65 -12.97
C MET A 32 -8.25 4.82 -11.44
N PRO A 33 -8.94 5.84 -10.89
CA PRO A 33 -8.93 6.13 -9.45
C PRO A 33 -9.55 5.02 -8.60
N PHE A 34 -10.61 4.34 -9.06
CA PHE A 34 -11.27 3.29 -8.27
C PHE A 34 -10.39 2.04 -8.15
N THR A 35 -9.82 1.59 -9.26
CA THR A 35 -8.87 0.49 -9.32
C THR A 35 -7.64 0.78 -8.44
N ASN A 36 -7.11 1.99 -8.50
CA ASN A 36 -5.98 2.39 -7.64
C ASN A 36 -6.38 2.37 -6.16
N ALA A 37 -7.57 2.84 -5.79
CA ALA A 37 -8.06 2.77 -4.41
C ALA A 37 -8.21 1.32 -3.91
N VAL A 38 -8.72 0.40 -4.75
CA VAL A 38 -8.84 -1.02 -4.42
C VAL A 38 -7.47 -1.65 -4.19
N ILE A 39 -6.49 -1.38 -5.06
CA ILE A 39 -5.11 -1.88 -4.89
C ILE A 39 -4.52 -1.38 -3.57
N HIS A 40 -4.68 -0.10 -3.26
CA HIS A 40 -4.17 0.48 -2.02
C HIS A 40 -4.86 -0.11 -0.78
N GLU A 41 -6.14 -0.43 -0.85
CA GLU A 41 -6.83 -1.13 0.24
C GLU A 41 -6.32 -2.56 0.41
N VAL A 42 -6.13 -3.30 -0.67
CA VAL A 42 -5.53 -4.65 -0.60
C VAL A 42 -4.13 -4.58 -0.01
N GLN A 43 -3.30 -3.60 -0.39
CA GLN A 43 -1.96 -3.39 0.18
C GLN A 43 -2.00 -3.01 1.68
N ARG A 44 -3.06 -2.32 2.14
CA ARG A 44 -3.25 -2.04 3.58
C ARG A 44 -3.43 -3.33 4.38
N PHE A 45 -4.19 -4.28 3.84
CA PHE A 45 -4.41 -5.59 4.48
C PHE A 45 -3.23 -6.55 4.28
N VAL A 46 -2.64 -6.54 3.10
CA VAL A 46 -1.48 -7.35 2.72
C VAL A 46 -0.26 -6.45 2.74
N THR A 47 0.16 -6.03 3.95
CA THR A 47 1.43 -5.33 4.11
C THR A 47 2.56 -6.34 3.86
N LEU A 48 2.96 -6.51 2.59
CA LEU A 48 3.99 -7.47 2.14
C LEU A 48 5.35 -7.26 2.82
N LEU A 49 5.63 -6.05 3.32
CA LEU A 49 6.75 -5.77 4.20
C LEU A 49 6.20 -5.28 5.54
N PRO A 50 5.83 -6.19 6.47
CA PRO A 50 5.16 -5.82 7.71
C PRO A 50 5.92 -4.72 8.42
N HIS A 51 7.25 -4.79 8.47
CA HIS A 51 8.05 -3.80 9.16
C HIS A 51 9.50 -3.86 8.65
N VAL A 52 9.94 -2.83 7.93
CA VAL A 52 11.37 -2.66 7.64
C VAL A 52 12.05 -2.22 8.95
N PRO A 53 12.99 -3.02 9.51
CA PRO A 53 13.70 -2.60 10.71
C PRO A 53 14.50 -1.34 10.39
N ARG A 54 14.22 -0.26 11.11
CA ARG A 54 15.00 0.98 11.04
C ARG A 54 16.02 0.96 12.18
N CYS A 55 17.27 1.26 11.85
CA CYS A 55 18.35 1.42 12.82
C CYS A 55 18.71 2.89 12.95
N THR A 56 18.84 3.39 14.18
CA THR A 56 19.28 4.77 14.41
C THR A 56 20.81 4.85 14.30
N THR A 57 21.31 5.78 13.50
CA THR A 57 22.75 6.00 13.25
C THR A 57 23.43 6.84 14.32
N VAL A 58 22.66 7.51 15.18
CA VAL A 58 23.10 8.36 16.29
C VAL A 58 22.14 8.18 17.47
N ASP A 59 22.62 8.40 18.69
CA ASP A 59 21.75 8.38 19.86
C ASP A 59 20.69 9.48 19.73
N THR A 60 19.42 9.14 19.90
CA THR A 60 18.32 10.07 19.67
C THR A 60 17.28 9.96 20.79
N HIS A 61 16.86 11.11 21.31
CA HIS A 61 15.71 11.19 22.20
C HIS A 61 14.43 11.34 21.35
N PHE A 62 13.48 10.41 21.49
CA PHE A 62 12.20 10.48 20.80
C PHE A 62 11.06 10.27 21.79
N LYS A 63 10.14 11.24 21.89
CA LYS A 63 8.98 11.21 22.79
C LYS A 63 9.31 10.85 24.25
N GLY A 64 10.46 11.30 24.75
CA GLY A 64 10.92 11.02 26.13
C GLY A 64 11.70 9.72 26.31
N TYR A 65 11.83 8.90 25.26
CA TYR A 65 12.65 7.68 25.28
C TYR A 65 14.04 7.94 24.69
N PHE A 66 15.07 7.45 25.36
CA PHE A 66 16.44 7.42 24.82
C PHE A 66 16.61 6.19 23.93
N ILE A 67 16.89 6.41 22.65
CA ILE A 67 17.12 5.35 21.66
C ILE A 67 18.63 5.33 21.36
N PRO A 68 19.36 4.30 21.84
CA PRO A 68 20.79 4.20 21.58
C PRO A 68 21.06 3.81 20.12
N LYS A 69 22.19 4.28 19.62
CA LYS A 69 22.79 3.85 18.37
C LYS A 69 23.01 2.34 18.45
N VAL A 70 22.44 1.63 17.49
CA VAL A 70 22.44 0.16 17.38
C VAL A 70 21.52 -0.61 18.35
N LEU A 71 20.29 -0.14 18.58
CA LEU A 71 19.19 -1.05 18.93
C LEU A 71 18.30 -1.31 17.71
N ALA A 72 18.74 -2.25 16.88
CA ALA A 72 17.85 -2.96 15.97
C ALA A 72 16.84 -3.77 16.81
N ALA A 73 15.58 -3.82 16.38
CA ALA A 73 14.46 -4.55 16.99
C ALA A 73 13.69 -3.82 18.12
N LEU A 74 12.84 -2.88 17.70
CA LEU A 74 11.47 -2.86 18.21
C LEU A 74 10.52 -3.24 17.07
N GLN A 75 10.55 -4.52 16.67
CA GLN A 75 9.29 -5.14 16.27
C GLN A 75 8.47 -5.20 17.54
N THR A 76 7.35 -4.49 17.57
CA THR A 76 6.41 -4.53 18.69
C THR A 76 5.93 -5.98 18.82
N LYS A 77 6.45 -6.68 19.83
CA LYS A 77 5.92 -7.96 20.28
C LYS A 77 4.47 -7.68 20.69
N ARG A 78 3.50 -8.27 19.99
CA ARG A 78 2.21 -8.57 20.61
C ARG A 78 2.43 -9.60 21.71
#